data_AF-Q5H207-F1
#
_entry.id   AF-Q5H207-F1
#
_cell.length_a   1.000
_cell.length_b   1.000
_cell.length_c   1.000
_cell.angle_alpha   90.00
_cell.angle_beta   90.00
_cell.angle_gamma   90.00
#
_symmetry.space_group_name_H-M   'P 1'
#
loop_
_entity.id
_entity.type
_entity.pdbx_description
1 polymer ?
#
loop_
_entity_poly.entity_id
_entity_poly.type
_entity_poly.pdbx_seq_one_letter_code
_entity_poly.pdbx_strand_id
1 'polypeptide(L)'
;MAASAPDPTLIQLGRAWYRPLPRRQPYPCIGHAAAEPGLAQPRNDCARIRMRHRHNMVYPHATLPHDGRRLPHCAAVRFHHGVARMIQRRHFLKSATLGAIASSVAGWGARAQAAVGATSGVRPPALPRGAARVISTWDFGIAANQEAWKILSSGGIALDAVEAGVRVPEADPTNPTVGLGGYPDRDGRVTLDACIMDHLGNCGAVAALEDVVHAISVARAVMEKTPHVMLVGDGARQFALEQGFPKTKLLTPSSEAAWKEWLKTSRYLPEANVENRAWRDAKLPGGKDNHDTIGMLALDTHGNLSGACTTSGMAWKMHGRVGDSPIIGAGLYVDNEVGGATSTGVGEEVIRNVGSFAVVEMMRQGKSPADACREMVMRLIRRKPELTRTLQVGFLAMNKRGEVGAFAIQKGFSYAVCDAQRQDLLVPGESHYTSEPAA
;
A
#
# COMPACT_ATOMS: atom_id res chain seq x y z
N MET A 1 -37.03 5.54 52.96
CA MET A 1 -38.19 4.63 52.87
C MET A 1 -38.68 4.68 51.44
N ALA A 2 -38.82 3.62 50.65
CA ALA A 2 -38.33 2.26 50.66
C ALA A 2 -38.23 1.89 49.16
N ALA A 3 -37.12 1.27 48.76
CA ALA A 3 -36.91 0.82 47.39
C ALA A 3 -37.73 -0.45 47.14
N SER A 4 -38.50 -0.48 46.05
CA SER A 4 -39.21 -1.67 45.58
C SER A 4 -38.24 -2.58 44.80
N ALA A 5 -38.08 -3.80 45.29
CA ALA A 5 -37.22 -4.84 44.74
C ALA A 5 -37.72 -5.39 43.39
N PRO A 6 -36.83 -5.88 42.52
CA PRO A 6 -37.19 -6.53 41.27
C PRO A 6 -37.56 -8.02 41.43
N ASP A 7 -38.35 -8.49 40.46
CA ASP A 7 -38.93 -9.80 40.20
C ASP A 7 -38.00 -11.02 40.43
N PRO A 8 -38.42 -12.07 41.18
CA PRO A 8 -37.62 -13.26 41.46
C PRO A 8 -37.84 -14.35 40.39
N THR A 9 -37.32 -14.16 39.18
CA THR A 9 -37.16 -15.27 38.21
C THR A 9 -35.80 -15.32 37.51
N LEU A 10 -34.82 -14.53 37.96
CA LEU A 10 -33.45 -14.57 37.45
C LEU A 10 -32.45 -14.62 38.62
N ILE A 11 -31.87 -15.79 38.84
CA ILE A 11 -30.52 -16.09 39.37
C ILE A 11 -30.57 -17.45 40.10
N GLN A 12 -30.23 -18.53 39.38
CA GLN A 12 -29.23 -19.51 39.79
C GLN A 12 -29.13 -20.63 38.75
N LEU A 13 -28.13 -20.55 37.87
CA LEU A 13 -26.96 -21.44 37.86
C LEU A 13 -26.23 -21.34 36.52
N GLY A 14 -25.19 -20.51 36.50
CA GLY A 14 -24.10 -20.68 35.56
C GLY A 14 -23.31 -21.95 35.91
N ARG A 15 -23.16 -22.82 34.91
CA ARG A 15 -22.09 -23.82 34.74
C ARG A 15 -22.39 -24.63 33.47
N ALA A 16 -21.96 -24.16 32.31
CA ALA A 16 -21.88 -24.98 31.10
C ALA A 16 -20.89 -24.39 30.09
N TRP A 17 -19.60 -24.45 30.40
CA TRP A 17 -18.53 -24.40 29.39
C TRP A 17 -18.02 -25.84 29.19
N TYR A 18 -17.70 -26.17 27.93
CA TYR A 18 -17.05 -27.39 27.44
C TYR A 18 -17.86 -28.69 27.44
N ARG A 19 -18.51 -28.99 26.29
CA ARG A 19 -18.76 -30.38 25.86
C ARG A 19 -17.57 -30.86 25.01
N PRO A 20 -16.92 -31.99 25.33
CA PRO A 20 -15.91 -32.58 24.47
C PRO A 20 -16.56 -33.22 23.23
N LEU A 21 -15.97 -33.01 22.06
CA LEU A 21 -16.29 -33.72 20.82
C LEU A 21 -16.07 -35.24 21.02
N PRO A 22 -16.93 -36.10 20.46
CA PRO A 22 -16.73 -37.54 20.52
C PRO A 22 -15.47 -37.96 19.76
N ARG A 23 -14.68 -38.83 20.39
CA ARG A 23 -13.49 -39.46 19.81
C ARG A 23 -13.86 -40.17 18.50
N ARG A 24 -13.24 -39.77 17.38
CA ARG A 24 -13.28 -40.53 16.12
C ARG A 24 -12.66 -41.91 16.37
N GLN A 25 -13.43 -42.97 16.08
CA GLN A 25 -12.91 -44.32 15.98
C GLN A 25 -11.97 -44.43 14.77
N PRO A 26 -10.89 -45.23 14.84
CA PRO A 26 -10.01 -45.48 13.72
C PRO A 26 -10.70 -46.38 12.68
N TYR A 27 -10.65 -45.98 11.41
CA TYR A 27 -11.06 -46.82 10.29
C TYR A 27 -10.18 -48.08 10.22
N PRO A 28 -10.75 -49.26 9.91
CA PRO A 28 -9.97 -50.47 9.72
C PRO A 28 -9.21 -50.42 8.39
N CYS A 29 -7.90 -50.67 8.45
CA CYS A 29 -7.06 -50.98 7.30
C CYS A 29 -7.53 -52.31 6.70
N ILE A 30 -8.12 -52.29 5.50
CA ILE A 30 -8.30 -53.49 4.70
C ILE A 30 -7.05 -53.65 3.86
N GLY A 31 -6.19 -54.59 4.28
CA GLY A 31 -5.15 -55.15 3.45
C GLY A 31 -5.75 -56.23 2.54
N HIS A 32 -5.50 -56.11 1.24
CA HIS A 32 -5.50 -57.26 0.34
C HIS A 32 -4.16 -57.29 -0.39
N ALA A 33 -3.43 -58.36 -0.10
CA ALA A 33 -2.24 -58.78 -0.81
C ALA A 33 -2.65 -59.48 -2.11
N ALA A 34 -2.01 -59.12 -3.20
CA ALA A 34 -1.75 -60.01 -4.32
C ALA A 34 -0.37 -59.65 -4.87
N ALA A 35 0.53 -60.63 -4.83
CA ALA A 35 1.91 -60.56 -5.29
C ALA A 35 2.02 -60.96 -6.77
N GLU A 36 3.08 -60.47 -7.43
CA GLU A 36 3.94 -61.12 -8.46
C GLU A 36 4.64 -60.03 -9.34
N PRO A 37 5.81 -60.29 -9.95
CA PRO A 37 7.02 -59.52 -9.63
C PRO A 37 7.72 -58.84 -10.82
N GLY A 38 8.68 -57.97 -10.50
CA GLY A 38 9.81 -57.64 -11.37
C GLY A 38 9.85 -56.20 -11.86
N LEU A 39 10.76 -55.39 -11.29
CA LEU A 39 11.91 -54.81 -11.99
C LEU A 39 12.66 -53.83 -11.05
N ALA A 40 13.96 -53.72 -11.29
CA ALA A 40 14.99 -53.20 -10.41
C ALA A 40 14.87 -51.72 -10.01
N GLN A 41 15.21 -51.43 -8.75
CA GLN A 41 15.51 -50.08 -8.24
C GLN A 41 17.00 -49.72 -8.43
N PRO A 42 17.35 -48.46 -8.70
CA PRO A 42 18.61 -47.88 -8.28
C PRO A 42 18.48 -47.24 -6.90
N ARG A 43 19.47 -47.52 -6.04
CA ARG A 43 19.62 -46.96 -4.69
C ARG A 43 19.97 -45.47 -4.76
N ASN A 44 19.35 -44.66 -3.91
CA ASN A 44 19.90 -43.38 -3.46
C ASN A 44 19.75 -43.28 -1.94
N ASP A 45 20.88 -43.18 -1.27
CA ASP A 45 21.03 -43.07 0.17
C ASP A 45 20.51 -41.72 0.68
N CYS A 46 19.53 -41.76 1.57
CA CYS A 46 19.15 -40.60 2.40
C CYS A 46 19.39 -40.95 3.87
N ALA A 47 20.35 -40.27 4.47
CA ALA A 47 20.71 -40.37 5.87
C ALA A 47 19.52 -40.05 6.80
N ARG A 48 19.10 -41.04 7.60
CA ARG A 48 18.12 -40.89 8.68
C ARG A 48 18.82 -40.33 9.94
N ILE A 49 18.56 -39.07 10.26
CA ILE A 49 18.81 -38.50 11.59
C ILE A 49 17.69 -38.99 12.53
N ARG A 50 18.05 -39.83 13.51
CA ARG A 50 17.18 -40.25 14.62
C ARG A 50 17.07 -39.11 15.63
N MET A 51 15.90 -38.47 15.76
CA MET A 51 15.57 -37.69 16.95
C MET A 51 15.04 -38.62 18.05
N ARG A 52 15.74 -38.67 19.19
CA ARG A 52 15.28 -39.31 20.43
C ARG A 52 14.44 -38.31 21.23
N HIS A 53 13.23 -38.72 21.61
CA HIS A 53 12.46 -38.05 22.66
C HIS A 53 13.17 -38.16 24.03
N ARG A 54 13.24 -37.06 24.78
CA ARG A 54 13.35 -37.06 26.24
C ARG A 54 12.39 -36.04 26.85
N HIS A 55 11.76 -36.48 27.94
CA HIS A 55 10.75 -35.82 28.75
C HIS A 55 11.31 -34.71 29.65
N ASN A 56 10.39 -33.81 30.05
CA ASN A 56 10.27 -33.06 31.31
C ASN A 56 11.54 -32.63 32.06
N MET A 57 11.69 -31.31 32.24
CA MET A 57 12.24 -30.77 33.47
C MET A 57 11.52 -29.48 33.89
N VAL A 58 11.09 -29.52 35.15
CA VAL A 58 10.41 -28.47 35.94
C VAL A 58 11.47 -27.49 36.47
N TYR A 59 11.21 -26.19 36.42
CA TYR A 59 12.02 -25.16 37.06
C TYR A 59 11.47 -24.83 38.46
N PRO A 60 12.28 -24.77 39.52
CA PRO A 60 11.85 -24.22 40.81
C PRO A 60 12.23 -22.75 40.96
N HIS A 61 11.34 -22.01 41.64
CA HIS A 61 11.58 -20.69 42.22
C HIS A 61 12.70 -20.71 43.26
N ALA A 62 13.50 -19.64 43.34
CA ALA A 62 14.36 -19.36 44.49
C ALA A 62 14.34 -17.87 44.86
N THR A 63 14.12 -17.64 46.14
CA THR A 63 14.00 -16.39 46.90
C THR A 63 15.37 -15.82 47.32
N LEU A 64 15.40 -14.51 47.54
CA LEU A 64 16.51 -13.67 48.03
C LEU A 64 17.05 -14.07 49.42
N PRO A 65 18.25 -13.55 49.78
CA PRO A 65 18.46 -13.05 51.14
C PRO A 65 18.97 -11.59 51.20
N HIS A 66 18.50 -10.89 52.23
CA HIS A 66 19.00 -9.63 52.76
C HIS A 66 20.34 -9.83 53.49
N ASP A 67 21.29 -8.91 53.34
CA ASP A 67 22.04 -8.36 54.50
C ASP A 67 22.54 -6.95 54.17
N GLY A 68 22.45 -6.07 55.17
CA GLY A 68 22.79 -4.66 55.06
C GLY A 68 24.08 -4.32 55.79
N ARG A 69 24.80 -3.30 55.31
CA ARG A 69 25.66 -2.45 56.14
C ARG A 69 26.01 -1.14 55.42
N ARG A 70 26.21 -0.09 56.24
CA ARG A 70 26.13 1.35 55.99
C ARG A 70 27.37 1.98 55.32
N LEU A 71 27.13 3.20 54.80
CA LEU A 71 27.97 4.24 54.15
C LEU A 71 29.33 4.57 54.79
N PRO A 72 30.21 5.32 54.08
CA PRO A 72 30.25 6.78 54.29
C PRO A 72 30.42 7.65 53.02
N HIS A 73 30.34 8.97 53.29
CA HIS A 73 30.17 10.16 52.46
C HIS A 73 31.30 10.60 51.48
N CYS A 74 30.87 11.50 50.58
CA CYS A 74 31.53 12.70 50.03
C CYS A 74 32.58 12.59 48.91
N ALA A 75 32.19 13.08 47.71
CA ALA A 75 32.95 14.07 46.96
C ALA A 75 32.03 14.84 45.99
N ALA A 76 32.11 16.16 46.01
CA ALA A 76 31.33 17.12 45.23
C ALA A 76 32.12 17.65 44.04
N VAL A 77 31.48 17.95 42.90
CA VAL A 77 31.91 19.02 41.97
C VAL A 77 30.68 19.71 41.33
N ARG A 78 30.84 21.02 41.11
CA ARG A 78 29.88 22.12 40.93
C ARG A 78 29.11 22.13 39.60
N PHE A 79 27.88 22.66 39.65
CA PHE A 79 27.14 23.21 38.50
C PHE A 79 27.31 24.74 38.46
N HIS A 80 27.59 25.30 37.27
CA HIS A 80 27.57 26.74 37.03
C HIS A 80 26.18 27.21 36.58
N HIS A 81 25.73 28.31 37.19
CA HIS A 81 24.58 29.12 36.79
C HIS A 81 24.86 29.93 35.53
N GLY A 82 23.84 30.11 34.69
CA GLY A 82 23.85 30.99 33.53
C GLY A 82 22.42 31.43 33.18
N VAL A 83 22.11 32.67 33.52
CA VAL A 83 20.81 33.36 33.57
C VAL A 83 20.10 33.48 32.20
N ALA A 84 18.77 33.44 32.27
CA ALA A 84 17.80 33.67 31.21
C ALA A 84 17.93 35.03 30.49
N ARG A 85 17.67 35.06 29.18
CA ARG A 85 17.48 36.31 28.42
C ARG A 85 16.12 36.35 27.73
N MET A 86 15.36 37.34 28.16
CA MET A 86 14.02 37.77 27.78
C MET A 86 14.02 38.32 26.33
N ILE A 87 13.09 37.87 25.49
CA ILE A 87 12.87 38.42 24.14
C ILE A 87 11.79 39.51 24.23
N GLN A 88 12.17 40.74 23.87
CA GLN A 88 11.29 41.91 23.80
C GLN A 88 10.95 42.23 22.34
N ARG A 89 9.66 42.45 22.08
CA ARG A 89 9.09 42.97 20.83
C ARG A 89 9.48 44.44 20.61
N ARG A 90 9.70 44.85 19.36
CA ARG A 90 9.13 46.09 18.76
C ARG A 90 9.42 46.24 17.27
N HIS A 91 8.42 46.82 16.60
CA HIS A 91 8.30 47.25 15.21
C HIS A 91 9.43 48.17 14.71
N PHE A 92 9.66 48.18 13.39
CA PHE A 92 9.79 49.43 12.63
C PHE A 92 9.41 49.26 11.15
N LEU A 93 8.83 50.32 10.59
CA LEU A 93 8.09 50.44 9.32
C LEU A 93 8.82 51.42 8.38
N LYS A 94 8.69 51.20 7.06
CA LYS A 94 8.87 52.16 5.92
C LYS A 94 10.33 52.57 5.64
N SER A 95 10.83 52.81 4.42
CA SER A 95 10.29 53.28 3.12
C SER A 95 11.30 52.85 2.02
N ALA A 96 10.99 52.70 0.73
CA ALA A 96 10.84 53.82 -0.20
C ALA A 96 10.36 53.35 -1.59
N THR A 97 9.60 54.23 -2.21
CA THR A 97 8.96 54.23 -3.54
C THR A 97 9.88 54.75 -4.66
N LEU A 98 9.64 54.31 -5.93
CA LEU A 98 9.69 55.02 -7.24
C LEU A 98 9.99 53.99 -8.36
N GLY A 99 9.34 53.94 -9.53
CA GLY A 99 8.36 54.81 -10.17
C GLY A 99 7.74 54.15 -11.43
N ALA A 100 6.71 54.78 -11.98
CA ALA A 100 6.08 54.48 -13.28
C ALA A 100 6.79 55.27 -14.41
N ILE A 101 6.77 54.88 -15.70
CA ILE A 101 5.67 55.12 -16.68
C ILE A 101 6.01 54.44 -18.06
N ALA A 102 4.97 53.87 -18.70
CA ALA A 102 4.61 53.67 -20.13
C ALA A 102 5.67 53.34 -21.22
N SER A 103 5.41 52.44 -22.18
CA SER A 103 4.53 52.70 -23.34
C SER A 103 4.17 51.44 -24.16
N SER A 104 3.01 51.52 -24.80
CA SER A 104 2.25 50.56 -25.61
C SER A 104 2.72 50.36 -27.06
N VAL A 105 2.61 49.13 -27.59
CA VAL A 105 2.24 48.83 -29.00
C VAL A 105 1.33 47.61 -29.02
N ALA A 106 0.17 47.76 -29.69
CA ALA A 106 -0.84 46.73 -29.94
C ALA A 106 -0.50 45.90 -31.20
N GLY A 107 -0.91 44.63 -31.21
CA GLY A 107 -0.88 43.78 -32.41
C GLY A 107 -1.40 42.36 -32.16
N TRP A 108 -2.51 42.03 -32.80
CA TRP A 108 -3.28 40.78 -32.68
C TRP A 108 -2.49 39.48 -32.88
N GLY A 109 -2.88 38.46 -32.11
CA GLY A 109 -2.45 37.08 -32.31
C GLY A 109 -2.88 36.17 -31.15
N ALA A 110 -4.19 35.96 -30.97
CA ALA A 110 -4.70 34.96 -30.02
C ALA A 110 -4.36 33.55 -30.53
N ARG A 111 -3.17 33.06 -30.19
CA ARG A 111 -2.90 31.63 -30.09
C ARG A 111 -2.97 31.27 -28.61
N ALA A 112 -4.00 30.52 -28.24
CA ALA A 112 -4.07 29.82 -26.97
C ALA A 112 -2.94 28.79 -26.92
N GLN A 113 -1.76 29.23 -26.51
CA GLN A 113 -0.72 28.34 -26.00
C GLN A 113 -1.11 28.05 -24.56
N ALA A 114 -1.63 26.83 -24.35
CA ALA A 114 -1.70 26.25 -23.02
C ALA A 114 -0.26 26.22 -22.47
N ALA A 115 0.03 27.19 -21.60
CA ALA A 115 1.27 27.24 -20.88
C ALA A 115 1.29 26.06 -19.91
N VAL A 116 2.00 25.00 -20.28
CA VAL A 116 2.49 23.99 -19.34
C VAL A 116 3.60 24.67 -18.53
N GLY A 117 3.18 25.51 -17.59
CA GLY A 117 4.04 26.08 -16.57
C GLY A 117 4.25 25.02 -15.49
N ALA A 118 5.51 24.72 -15.18
CA ALA A 118 5.88 23.95 -14.00
C ALA A 118 5.33 24.66 -12.74
N THR A 119 4.20 24.20 -12.23
CA THR A 119 3.57 24.77 -11.03
C THR A 119 4.12 24.12 -9.78
N SER A 120 5.16 24.71 -9.20
CA SER A 120 5.36 24.63 -7.75
C SER A 120 4.22 25.40 -7.08
N GLY A 121 3.15 24.71 -6.66
CA GLY A 121 2.05 25.35 -5.90
C GLY A 121 0.64 24.77 -6.06
N VAL A 122 0.43 23.72 -6.87
CA VAL A 122 -0.90 23.09 -6.97
C VAL A 122 -1.14 22.24 -5.73
N ARG A 123 -2.11 22.63 -4.91
CA ARG A 123 -2.60 21.82 -3.78
C ARG A 123 -4.06 21.44 -4.03
N PRO A 124 -4.49 20.25 -3.60
CA PRO A 124 -5.91 19.90 -3.60
C PRO A 124 -6.71 20.95 -2.81
N PRO A 125 -7.87 21.39 -3.30
CA PRO A 125 -8.70 22.34 -2.57
C PRO A 125 -9.20 21.73 -1.25
N ALA A 126 -9.59 22.58 -0.30
CA ALA A 126 -10.24 22.10 0.92
C ALA A 126 -11.56 21.40 0.56
N LEU A 127 -11.78 20.21 1.12
CA LEU A 127 -13.00 19.45 0.88
C LEU A 127 -14.09 19.93 1.84
N PRO A 128 -15.30 20.32 1.36
CA PRO A 128 -16.42 20.61 2.24
C PRO A 128 -16.78 19.40 3.11
N ARG A 129 -17.26 19.63 4.34
CA ARG A 129 -17.71 18.53 5.21
C ARG A 129 -18.81 17.73 4.52
N GLY A 130 -18.68 16.40 4.53
CA GLY A 130 -19.63 15.48 3.91
C GLY A 130 -19.54 15.39 2.38
N ALA A 131 -18.58 16.07 1.74
CA ALA A 131 -18.32 15.89 0.32
C ALA A 131 -17.44 14.65 0.08
N ALA A 132 -17.64 14.00 -1.07
CA ALA A 132 -16.83 12.88 -1.50
C ALA A 132 -15.54 13.34 -2.19
N ARG A 133 -14.50 12.51 -2.10
CA ARG A 133 -13.22 12.68 -2.81
C ARG A 133 -12.59 11.34 -3.08
N VAL A 134 -11.96 11.19 -4.24
CA VAL A 134 -11.11 10.05 -4.58
C VAL A 134 -9.74 10.53 -5.01
N ILE A 135 -8.70 9.80 -4.59
CA ILE A 135 -7.32 10.05 -4.96
C ILE A 135 -6.65 8.76 -5.40
N SER A 136 -5.70 8.86 -6.32
CA SER A 136 -4.93 7.70 -6.78
C SER A 136 -3.51 8.06 -7.17
N THR A 137 -2.63 7.07 -7.16
CA THR A 137 -1.25 7.22 -7.62
C THR A 137 -1.19 7.42 -9.13
N TRP A 138 -0.22 8.23 -9.56
CA TRP A 138 0.14 8.46 -10.96
C TRP A 138 -0.93 9.17 -11.80
N ASP A 139 -0.58 9.41 -13.06
CA ASP A 139 -1.36 10.17 -14.04
C ASP A 139 -2.51 9.37 -14.65
N PHE A 140 -2.31 8.07 -14.91
CA PHE A 140 -3.39 7.15 -15.26
C PHE A 140 -4.47 7.07 -14.16
N GLY A 141 -4.14 7.54 -12.94
CA GLY A 141 -5.07 7.78 -11.86
C GLY A 141 -6.20 8.75 -12.21
N ILE A 142 -6.04 9.64 -13.20
CA ILE A 142 -7.12 10.55 -13.64
C ILE A 142 -8.30 9.75 -14.19
N ALA A 143 -8.05 8.84 -15.14
CA ALA A 143 -9.10 8.02 -15.74
C ALA A 143 -9.74 7.08 -14.70
N ALA A 144 -8.91 6.49 -13.83
CA ALA A 144 -9.36 5.66 -12.72
C ALA A 144 -10.26 6.45 -11.75
N ASN A 145 -9.85 7.66 -11.37
CA ASN A 145 -10.62 8.54 -10.49
C ASN A 145 -11.95 8.97 -11.12
N GLN A 146 -12.00 9.22 -12.43
CA GLN A 146 -13.23 9.57 -13.13
C GLN A 146 -14.24 8.42 -13.10
N GLU A 147 -13.80 7.18 -13.21
CA GLU A 147 -14.67 6.01 -13.06
C GLU A 147 -15.18 5.88 -11.62
N ALA A 148 -14.29 5.97 -10.63
CA ALA A 148 -14.68 5.98 -9.22
C ALA A 148 -15.67 7.11 -8.90
N TRP A 149 -15.49 8.27 -9.52
CA TRP A 149 -16.34 9.44 -9.31
C TRP A 149 -17.78 9.25 -9.81
N LYS A 150 -18.02 8.44 -10.84
CA LYS A 150 -19.38 8.10 -11.28
C LYS A 150 -20.20 7.48 -10.14
N ILE A 151 -19.55 6.68 -9.30
CA ILE A 151 -20.17 6.06 -8.12
C ILE A 151 -20.32 7.09 -7.00
N LEU A 152 -19.24 7.79 -6.63
CA LEU A 152 -19.26 8.75 -5.52
C LEU A 152 -20.21 9.92 -5.74
N SER A 153 -20.26 10.47 -6.96
CA SER A 153 -21.16 11.59 -7.32
C SER A 153 -22.64 11.21 -7.29
N SER A 154 -22.95 9.92 -7.40
CA SER A 154 -24.31 9.37 -7.25
C SER A 154 -24.67 9.01 -5.80
N GLY A 155 -23.75 9.22 -4.84
CA GLY A 155 -23.93 8.86 -3.43
C GLY A 155 -23.63 7.39 -3.11
N GLY A 156 -22.94 6.68 -4.01
CA GLY A 156 -22.46 5.32 -3.76
C GLY A 156 -21.35 5.26 -2.70
N ILE A 157 -21.02 4.05 -2.26
CA ILE A 157 -20.04 3.82 -1.18
C ILE A 157 -18.60 3.85 -1.70
N ALA A 158 -17.67 4.22 -0.81
CA ALA A 158 -16.25 4.32 -1.13
C ALA A 158 -15.65 2.99 -1.65
N LEU A 159 -16.10 1.85 -1.13
CA LEU A 159 -15.61 0.53 -1.52
C LEU A 159 -15.88 0.22 -3.00
N ASP A 160 -17.10 0.47 -3.46
CA ASP A 160 -17.48 0.28 -4.87
C ASP A 160 -16.71 1.24 -5.78
N ALA A 161 -16.51 2.48 -5.33
CA ALA A 161 -15.77 3.50 -6.06
C ALA A 161 -14.31 3.09 -6.28
N VAL A 162 -13.59 2.64 -5.24
CA VAL A 162 -12.18 2.25 -5.39
C VAL A 162 -12.01 0.99 -6.23
N GLU A 163 -12.93 0.03 -6.14
CA GLU A 163 -12.91 -1.15 -7.01
C GLU A 163 -13.11 -0.74 -8.48
N ALA A 164 -14.18 0.00 -8.78
CA ALA A 164 -14.46 0.44 -10.15
C ALA A 164 -13.33 1.28 -10.74
N GLY A 165 -12.73 2.16 -9.94
CA GLY A 165 -11.63 2.99 -10.36
C GLY A 165 -10.39 2.19 -10.76
N VAL A 166 -9.89 1.30 -9.89
CA VAL A 166 -8.66 0.55 -10.21
C VAL A 166 -8.86 -0.58 -11.23
N ARG A 167 -10.10 -1.00 -11.49
CA ARG A 167 -10.43 -1.89 -12.62
C ARG A 167 -10.14 -1.26 -13.98
N VAL A 168 -10.11 0.08 -14.08
CA VAL A 168 -9.79 0.80 -15.32
C VAL A 168 -8.38 0.45 -15.82
N PRO A 169 -7.29 0.73 -15.07
CA PRO A 169 -5.96 0.35 -15.50
C PRO A 169 -5.74 -1.17 -15.51
N GLU A 170 -6.45 -1.98 -14.72
CA GLU A 170 -6.38 -3.45 -14.84
C GLU A 170 -6.86 -3.97 -16.19
N ALA A 171 -7.81 -3.28 -16.83
CA ALA A 171 -8.34 -3.67 -18.15
C ALA A 171 -7.60 -3.03 -19.32
N ASP A 172 -6.67 -2.09 -19.08
CA ASP A 172 -5.96 -1.37 -20.13
C ASP A 172 -4.74 -2.16 -20.61
N PRO A 173 -4.79 -2.80 -21.79
CA PRO A 173 -3.69 -3.61 -22.30
C PRO A 173 -2.44 -2.79 -22.66
N THR A 174 -2.56 -1.46 -22.68
CA THR A 174 -1.44 -0.55 -22.92
C THR A 174 -0.68 -0.21 -21.65
N ASN A 175 -1.20 -0.57 -20.47
CA ASN A 175 -0.54 -0.40 -19.19
C ASN A 175 0.27 -1.66 -18.80
N PRO A 176 1.62 -1.62 -18.84
CA PRO A 176 2.45 -2.79 -18.54
C PRO A 176 2.64 -3.04 -17.04
N THR A 177 1.96 -2.30 -16.17
CA THR A 177 2.20 -2.30 -14.71
C THR A 177 1.01 -2.78 -13.87
N VAL A 178 -0.17 -2.93 -14.47
CA VAL A 178 -1.41 -3.29 -13.77
C VAL A 178 -2.24 -4.20 -14.69
N GLY A 179 -2.67 -5.35 -14.18
CA GLY A 179 -3.63 -6.22 -14.86
C GLY A 179 -3.20 -6.75 -16.24
N LEU A 180 -4.11 -6.64 -17.21
CA LEU A 180 -3.95 -7.14 -18.58
C LEU A 180 -2.78 -6.43 -19.28
N GLY A 181 -1.87 -7.20 -19.89
CA GLY A 181 -0.68 -6.62 -20.51
C GLY A 181 0.43 -6.29 -19.51
N GLY A 182 0.22 -6.52 -18.22
CA GLY A 182 1.27 -6.45 -17.21
C GLY A 182 2.53 -7.24 -17.60
N TYR A 183 3.70 -6.69 -17.30
CA TYR A 183 4.94 -7.39 -17.59
C TYR A 183 5.09 -8.66 -16.79
N PRO A 184 5.47 -9.77 -17.44
CA PRO A 184 5.57 -11.05 -16.77
C PRO A 184 6.76 -11.11 -15.81
N ASP A 185 6.75 -12.15 -14.98
CA ASP A 185 7.94 -12.63 -14.32
C ASP A 185 8.99 -13.11 -15.34
N ARG A 186 10.19 -13.45 -14.86
CA ARG A 186 11.31 -13.89 -15.71
C ARG A 186 11.00 -15.15 -16.54
N ASP A 187 9.98 -15.92 -16.15
CA ASP A 187 9.57 -17.17 -16.79
C ASP A 187 8.39 -16.94 -17.78
N GLY A 188 8.01 -15.69 -18.04
CA GLY A 188 6.99 -15.33 -19.02
C GLY A 188 5.56 -15.41 -18.49
N ARG A 189 5.37 -15.50 -17.16
CA ARG A 189 4.05 -15.56 -16.53
C ARG A 189 3.63 -14.21 -15.98
N VAL A 190 2.45 -13.74 -16.36
CA VAL A 190 1.88 -12.52 -15.80
C VAL A 190 1.15 -12.89 -14.52
N THR A 191 1.72 -12.52 -13.37
CA THR A 191 1.14 -12.75 -12.05
C THR A 191 0.79 -11.43 -11.38
N LEU A 192 -0.46 -11.33 -10.90
CA LEU A 192 -1.04 -10.10 -10.38
C LEU A 192 -1.16 -10.13 -8.85
N ASP A 193 -0.99 -8.97 -8.24
CA ASP A 193 -1.08 -8.75 -6.81
C ASP A 193 -2.10 -7.63 -6.54
N ALA A 194 -3.09 -7.87 -5.68
CA ALA A 194 -4.07 -6.85 -5.29
C ALA A 194 -4.59 -7.03 -3.86
N CYS A 195 -4.93 -5.93 -3.19
CA CYS A 195 -5.75 -5.94 -1.97
C CYS A 195 -6.75 -4.78 -1.93
N ILE A 196 -7.80 -4.99 -1.15
CA ILE A 196 -8.87 -4.02 -0.91
C ILE A 196 -9.20 -3.98 0.59
N MET A 197 -9.57 -2.80 1.10
CA MET A 197 -9.93 -2.62 2.50
C MET A 197 -11.08 -1.61 2.63
N ASP A 198 -12.10 -1.97 3.40
CA ASP A 198 -13.28 -1.13 3.61
C ASP A 198 -13.19 -0.28 4.89
N HIS A 199 -14.27 0.46 5.16
CA HIS A 199 -14.41 1.37 6.28
C HIS A 199 -14.64 0.69 7.65
N LEU A 200 -14.92 -0.61 7.68
CA LEU A 200 -15.10 -1.41 8.90
C LEU A 200 -13.84 -2.20 9.25
N GLY A 201 -12.81 -2.15 8.40
CA GLY A 201 -11.61 -2.94 8.54
C GLY A 201 -11.70 -4.33 7.92
N ASN A 202 -12.77 -4.62 7.16
CA ASN A 202 -12.80 -5.83 6.33
C ASN A 202 -11.78 -5.67 5.21
N CYS A 203 -11.08 -6.75 4.90
CA CYS A 203 -10.07 -6.75 3.84
C CYS A 203 -10.00 -8.07 3.11
N GLY A 204 -9.50 -7.99 1.88
CA GLY A 204 -9.23 -9.16 1.06
C GLY A 204 -8.07 -8.89 0.12
N ALA A 205 -7.36 -9.96 -0.23
CA ALA A 205 -6.14 -9.88 -1.01
C ALA A 205 -5.94 -11.14 -1.87
N VAL A 206 -5.29 -10.93 -3.01
CA VAL A 206 -4.73 -11.98 -3.85
C VAL A 206 -3.30 -11.65 -4.22
N ALA A 207 -2.43 -12.66 -4.25
CA ALA A 207 -1.05 -12.48 -4.71
C ALA A 207 -0.62 -13.60 -5.66
N ALA A 208 0.26 -13.26 -6.59
CA ALA A 208 0.69 -14.13 -7.68
C ALA A 208 -0.49 -14.78 -8.44
N LEU A 209 -1.58 -14.05 -8.62
CA LEU A 209 -2.78 -14.52 -9.33
C LEU A 209 -2.52 -14.53 -10.85
N GLU A 210 -2.78 -15.67 -11.50
CA GLU A 210 -2.72 -15.81 -12.96
C GLU A 210 -4.12 -15.92 -13.57
N ASP A 211 -4.21 -15.65 -14.87
CA ASP A 211 -5.38 -15.90 -15.72
C ASP A 211 -6.68 -15.11 -15.43
N VAL A 212 -6.65 -14.05 -14.62
CA VAL A 212 -7.82 -13.20 -14.35
C VAL A 212 -7.44 -11.74 -14.46
N VAL A 213 -8.19 -10.95 -15.25
CA VAL A 213 -7.88 -9.53 -15.51
C VAL A 213 -7.99 -8.68 -14.25
N HIS A 214 -9.08 -8.86 -13.50
CA HIS A 214 -9.44 -7.99 -12.39
C HIS A 214 -9.07 -8.57 -11.04
N ALA A 215 -7.77 -8.50 -10.69
CA ALA A 215 -7.27 -9.00 -9.42
C ALA A 215 -7.94 -8.32 -8.22
N ILE A 216 -8.26 -7.02 -8.31
CA ILE A 216 -8.95 -6.31 -7.23
C ILE A 216 -10.34 -6.89 -6.92
N SER A 217 -11.08 -7.31 -7.96
CA SER A 217 -12.41 -7.89 -7.78
C SER A 217 -12.34 -9.29 -7.19
N VAL A 218 -11.28 -10.05 -7.49
CA VAL A 218 -11.02 -11.32 -6.79
C VAL A 218 -10.66 -11.05 -5.33
N ALA A 219 -9.83 -10.04 -5.04
CA ALA A 219 -9.52 -9.64 -3.67
C ALA A 219 -10.78 -9.24 -2.88
N ARG A 220 -11.72 -8.50 -3.49
CA ARG A 220 -13.02 -8.20 -2.90
C ARG A 220 -13.86 -9.47 -2.68
N ALA A 221 -13.87 -10.39 -3.63
CA ALA A 221 -14.55 -11.67 -3.45
C ALA A 221 -13.94 -12.50 -2.31
N VAL A 222 -12.62 -12.46 -2.09
CA VAL A 222 -11.96 -13.08 -0.93
C VAL A 222 -12.51 -12.48 0.37
N MET A 223 -12.58 -11.15 0.45
CA MET A 223 -13.10 -10.40 1.61
C MET A 223 -14.55 -10.78 1.94
N GLU A 224 -15.43 -10.83 0.92
CA GLU A 224 -16.88 -10.95 1.13
C GLU A 224 -17.37 -12.40 1.19
N LYS A 225 -16.66 -13.34 0.55
CA LYS A 225 -17.18 -14.70 0.29
C LYS A 225 -16.35 -15.81 0.93
N THR A 226 -15.34 -15.47 1.71
CA THR A 226 -14.50 -16.46 2.41
C THR A 226 -14.23 -16.04 3.85
N PRO A 227 -13.86 -16.97 4.74
CA PRO A 227 -13.37 -16.63 6.08
C PRO A 227 -11.89 -16.21 6.10
N HIS A 228 -11.26 -16.03 4.93
CA HIS A 228 -9.86 -15.70 4.77
C HIS A 228 -9.70 -14.29 4.19
N VAL A 229 -8.53 -13.69 4.41
CA VAL A 229 -8.22 -12.34 3.93
C VAL A 229 -7.18 -12.32 2.82
N MET A 230 -6.53 -13.45 2.52
CA MET A 230 -5.51 -13.54 1.49
C MET A 230 -5.46 -14.94 0.88
N LEU A 231 -5.53 -15.03 -0.44
CA LEU A 231 -5.26 -16.24 -1.22
C LEU A 231 -4.10 -15.99 -2.18
N VAL A 232 -3.34 -17.03 -2.55
CA VAL A 232 -2.17 -16.86 -3.43
C VAL A 232 -2.10 -17.95 -4.50
N GLY A 233 -1.47 -17.62 -5.64
CA GLY A 233 -1.14 -18.56 -6.71
C GLY A 233 -2.35 -19.35 -7.21
N ASP A 234 -2.16 -20.66 -7.39
CA ASP A 234 -3.20 -21.57 -7.88
C ASP A 234 -4.47 -21.57 -7.02
N GLY A 235 -4.35 -21.39 -5.70
CA GLY A 235 -5.51 -21.33 -4.80
C GLY A 235 -6.36 -20.08 -5.04
N ALA A 236 -5.72 -18.93 -5.27
CA ALA A 236 -6.43 -17.70 -5.64
C ALA A 236 -7.10 -17.83 -7.00
N ARG A 237 -6.42 -18.45 -7.97
CA ARG A 237 -6.95 -18.70 -9.31
C ARG A 237 -8.13 -19.66 -9.29
N GLN A 238 -8.03 -20.78 -8.57
CA GLN A 238 -9.13 -21.73 -8.42
C GLN A 238 -10.36 -21.03 -7.84
N PHE A 239 -10.18 -20.29 -6.74
CA PHE A 239 -11.26 -19.53 -6.12
C PHE A 239 -11.89 -18.53 -7.11
N ALA A 240 -11.07 -17.79 -7.87
CA ALA A 240 -11.58 -16.85 -8.86
C ALA A 240 -12.46 -17.55 -9.92
N LEU A 241 -12.04 -18.70 -10.43
CA LEU A 241 -12.82 -19.45 -11.41
C LEU A 241 -14.13 -19.99 -10.80
N GLU A 242 -14.11 -20.45 -9.55
CA GLU A 242 -15.32 -20.89 -8.81
C GLU A 242 -16.30 -19.73 -8.57
N GLN A 243 -15.79 -18.51 -8.43
CA GLN A 243 -16.60 -17.29 -8.32
C GLN A 243 -17.10 -16.76 -9.67
N GLY A 244 -16.78 -17.44 -10.78
CA GLY A 244 -17.25 -17.09 -12.13
C GLY A 244 -16.40 -16.06 -12.86
N PHE A 245 -15.20 -15.74 -12.37
CA PHE A 245 -14.27 -14.87 -13.11
C PHE A 245 -13.77 -15.57 -14.39
N PRO A 246 -13.74 -14.88 -15.55
CA PRO A 246 -13.35 -15.50 -16.81
C PRO A 246 -11.84 -15.73 -16.86
N LYS A 247 -11.45 -16.96 -17.21
CA LYS A 247 -10.05 -17.31 -17.50
C LYS A 247 -9.57 -16.57 -18.75
N THR A 248 -8.59 -15.68 -18.60
CA THR A 248 -8.11 -14.78 -19.65
C THR A 248 -6.59 -14.83 -19.78
N LYS A 249 -6.05 -14.92 -20.99
CA LYS A 249 -4.60 -14.82 -21.23
C LYS A 249 -4.17 -13.37 -21.01
N LEU A 250 -3.39 -13.12 -19.96
CA LEU A 250 -2.96 -11.78 -19.58
C LEU A 250 -1.73 -11.28 -20.37
N LEU A 251 -0.88 -12.21 -20.85
CA LEU A 251 0.32 -11.88 -21.63
C LEU A 251 -0.06 -11.43 -23.05
N THR A 252 0.05 -10.14 -23.31
CA THR A 252 -0.18 -9.53 -24.63
C THR A 252 1.04 -9.71 -25.54
N PRO A 253 0.88 -9.59 -26.88
CA PRO A 253 2.01 -9.67 -27.81
C PRO A 253 3.10 -8.61 -27.55
N SER A 254 2.74 -7.41 -27.10
CA SER A 254 3.70 -6.36 -26.74
C SER A 254 4.55 -6.75 -25.53
N SER A 255 3.92 -7.26 -24.47
CA SER A 255 4.60 -7.68 -23.25
C SER A 255 5.43 -8.94 -23.46
N GLU A 256 4.98 -9.87 -24.31
CA GLU A 256 5.77 -11.02 -24.76
C GLU A 256 7.01 -10.59 -25.55
N ALA A 257 6.89 -9.58 -26.43
CA ALA A 257 8.03 -9.04 -27.16
C ALA A 257 9.05 -8.36 -26.23
N ALA A 258 8.58 -7.56 -25.26
CA ALA A 258 9.44 -6.94 -24.25
C ALA A 258 10.18 -7.98 -23.39
N TRP A 259 9.48 -9.05 -22.97
CA TRP A 259 10.06 -10.17 -22.24
C TRP A 259 11.17 -10.87 -23.04
N LYS A 260 10.92 -11.19 -24.32
CA LYS A 260 11.90 -11.81 -25.20
C LYS A 260 13.12 -10.93 -25.44
N GLU A 261 12.93 -9.60 -25.49
CA GLU A 261 14.05 -8.66 -25.55
C GLU A 261 14.88 -8.69 -24.27
N TRP A 262 14.23 -8.64 -23.11
CA TRP A 262 14.91 -8.71 -21.81
C TRP A 262 15.72 -10.01 -21.65
N LEU A 263 15.17 -11.16 -22.07
CA LEU A 263 15.84 -12.47 -21.99
C LEU A 263 17.22 -12.52 -22.66
N LYS A 264 17.47 -11.68 -23.67
CA LYS A 264 18.79 -11.60 -24.33
C LYS A 264 19.92 -11.24 -23.36
N THR A 265 19.62 -10.46 -22.33
CA THR A 265 20.59 -10.10 -21.28
C THR A 265 20.26 -10.74 -19.93
N SER A 266 18.97 -10.99 -19.66
CA SER A 266 18.44 -11.51 -18.40
C SER A 266 18.95 -10.76 -17.16
N ARG A 267 19.31 -9.49 -17.32
CA ARG A 267 19.84 -8.66 -16.23
C ARG A 267 18.68 -8.05 -15.47
N TYR A 268 18.52 -8.47 -14.22
CA TYR A 268 17.49 -7.92 -13.33
C TYR A 268 18.02 -6.68 -12.62
N LEU A 269 17.64 -5.50 -13.12
CA LEU A 269 17.91 -4.21 -12.49
C LEU A 269 16.63 -3.37 -12.50
N PRO A 270 15.84 -3.40 -11.42
CA PRO A 270 14.76 -2.43 -11.23
C PRO A 270 15.38 -1.03 -11.13
N GLU A 271 15.04 -0.14 -12.05
CA GLU A 271 15.50 1.25 -12.05
C GLU A 271 14.49 2.13 -11.28
N ALA A 272 14.97 3.13 -10.54
CA ALA A 272 14.08 4.15 -9.97
C ALA A 272 13.60 5.11 -11.05
N ASN A 273 12.39 5.65 -10.86
CA ASN A 273 11.90 6.76 -11.66
C ASN A 273 11.75 6.47 -13.16
N VAL A 274 11.70 5.20 -13.56
CA VAL A 274 11.55 4.84 -14.97
C VAL A 274 10.24 5.42 -15.52
N GLU A 275 9.24 5.61 -14.67
CA GLU A 275 7.99 6.30 -14.98
C GLU A 275 8.16 7.71 -15.59
N ASN A 276 9.30 8.39 -15.34
CA ASN A 276 9.53 9.79 -15.74
C ASN A 276 10.35 9.94 -17.04
N ARG A 277 11.16 8.94 -17.44
CA ARG A 277 12.11 9.09 -18.57
C ARG A 277 11.44 9.13 -19.95
N ALA A 278 10.20 8.66 -20.06
CA ALA A 278 9.43 8.69 -21.31
C ALA A 278 8.90 10.10 -21.69
N TRP A 279 9.17 11.14 -20.90
CA TRP A 279 8.50 12.43 -21.05
C TRP A 279 9.20 13.45 -21.97
N ARG A 280 10.38 13.13 -22.55
CA ARG A 280 11.12 14.11 -23.38
C ARG A 280 10.64 14.22 -24.83
N ASP A 281 10.14 13.14 -25.43
CA ASP A 281 9.80 13.10 -26.86
C ASP A 281 8.42 12.46 -27.09
N ALA A 282 7.37 13.20 -26.75
CA ALA A 282 5.98 13.06 -27.24
C ALA A 282 5.54 11.67 -27.74
N LYS A 283 4.94 10.84 -26.86
CA LYS A 283 3.88 9.84 -27.16
C LYS A 283 3.41 9.16 -25.86
N LEU A 284 2.22 9.57 -25.40
CA LEU A 284 1.23 8.98 -24.46
C LEU A 284 1.69 8.10 -23.24
N PRO A 285 1.02 8.25 -22.07
CA PRO A 285 1.38 7.60 -20.80
C PRO A 285 1.19 6.07 -20.80
N GLY A 286 1.94 5.35 -19.95
CA GLY A 286 1.86 3.88 -19.82
C GLY A 286 2.91 3.08 -20.62
N GLY A 287 4.02 3.70 -21.03
CA GLY A 287 5.03 3.04 -21.86
C GLY A 287 5.80 1.89 -21.21
N LYS A 288 6.48 1.12 -22.06
CA LYS A 288 7.27 -0.10 -21.79
C LYS A 288 8.38 -0.02 -20.73
N ASP A 289 8.68 1.16 -20.22
CA ASP A 289 9.79 1.45 -19.31
C ASP A 289 9.23 2.07 -18.01
N ASN A 290 8.13 1.54 -17.46
CA ASN A 290 7.31 2.20 -16.43
C ASN A 290 6.93 1.17 -15.35
N HIS A 291 7.03 1.50 -14.06
CA HIS A 291 6.59 0.71 -12.87
C HIS A 291 6.27 1.75 -11.76
N ASP A 292 5.30 1.65 -10.84
CA ASP A 292 4.60 0.53 -10.20
C ASP A 292 3.18 0.96 -9.76
N THR A 293 2.21 0.04 -9.80
CA THR A 293 1.03 -0.01 -8.91
C THR A 293 0.05 1.17 -8.95
N ILE A 294 -1.24 0.89 -9.18
CA ILE A 294 -2.30 1.82 -8.81
C ILE A 294 -2.72 1.58 -7.37
N GLY A 295 -2.56 2.61 -6.54
CA GLY A 295 -3.18 2.73 -5.24
C GLY A 295 -4.27 3.78 -5.28
N MET A 296 -5.44 3.49 -4.73
CA MET A 296 -6.59 4.41 -4.70
C MET A 296 -7.21 4.45 -3.31
N LEU A 297 -7.60 5.65 -2.89
CA LEU A 297 -8.36 5.90 -1.66
C LEU A 297 -9.58 6.76 -2.00
N ALA A 298 -10.73 6.40 -1.44
CA ALA A 298 -11.96 7.18 -1.57
C ALA A 298 -12.55 7.50 -0.20
N LEU A 299 -13.07 8.71 -0.06
CA LEU A 299 -13.96 9.16 1.00
C LEU A 299 -15.33 9.41 0.36
N ASP A 300 -16.36 8.70 0.81
CA ASP A 300 -17.72 8.89 0.31
C ASP A 300 -18.51 9.96 1.09
N THR A 301 -19.73 10.25 0.65
CA THR A 301 -20.62 11.25 1.28
C THR A 301 -21.16 10.81 2.64
N HIS A 302 -21.08 9.51 2.98
CA HIS A 302 -21.35 9.00 4.33
C HIS A 302 -20.16 9.22 5.26
N GLY A 303 -19.06 9.74 4.73
CA GLY A 303 -17.81 9.95 5.44
C GLY A 303 -17.00 8.68 5.58
N ASN A 304 -17.30 7.60 4.85
CA ASN A 304 -16.57 6.33 4.94
C ASN A 304 -15.37 6.30 4.00
N LEU A 305 -14.25 5.76 4.51
CA LEU A 305 -13.02 5.57 3.76
C LEU A 305 -12.90 4.13 3.28
N SER A 306 -12.44 3.94 2.05
CA SER A 306 -12.02 2.63 1.54
C SER A 306 -10.84 2.80 0.60
N GLY A 307 -10.14 1.70 0.34
CA GLY A 307 -8.96 1.73 -0.50
C GLY A 307 -8.76 0.44 -1.27
N ALA A 308 -8.05 0.57 -2.38
CA ALA A 308 -7.70 -0.50 -3.28
C ALA A 308 -6.24 -0.32 -3.74
N CYS A 309 -5.53 -1.41 -3.92
CA CYS A 309 -4.16 -1.41 -4.45
C CYS A 309 -3.98 -2.63 -5.35
N THR A 310 -3.52 -2.44 -6.59
CA THR A 310 -3.36 -3.52 -7.59
C THR A 310 -2.19 -3.27 -8.54
N THR A 311 -1.51 -4.33 -8.94
CA THR A 311 -0.26 -4.29 -9.73
C THR A 311 0.00 -5.63 -10.45
N SER A 312 0.79 -5.60 -11.53
CA SER A 312 1.50 -6.79 -12.04
C SER A 312 2.84 -7.01 -11.34
N GLY A 313 3.26 -6.07 -10.47
CA GLY A 313 4.53 -6.10 -9.75
C GLY A 313 5.73 -5.73 -10.62
N MET A 314 6.93 -5.87 -10.05
CA MET A 314 8.17 -5.58 -10.76
C MET A 314 8.30 -6.49 -11.99
N ALA A 315 8.62 -5.90 -13.14
CA ALA A 315 8.87 -6.68 -14.35
C ALA A 315 10.04 -7.62 -14.19
N TRP A 316 9.92 -8.79 -14.81
CA TRP A 316 10.97 -9.82 -14.81
C TRP A 316 11.29 -10.35 -13.41
N LYS A 317 10.39 -10.14 -12.44
CA LYS A 317 10.52 -10.64 -11.07
C LYS A 317 10.77 -12.16 -11.09
N MET A 318 11.35 -12.69 -10.00
CA MET A 318 11.37 -14.13 -9.81
C MET A 318 9.94 -14.67 -9.74
N HIS A 319 9.68 -15.84 -10.32
CA HIS A 319 8.38 -16.48 -10.19
C HIS A 319 8.02 -16.65 -8.71
N GLY A 320 6.80 -16.26 -8.36
CA GLY A 320 6.30 -16.24 -6.99
C GLY A 320 6.74 -15.04 -6.13
N ARG A 321 7.50 -14.06 -6.67
CA ARG A 321 7.76 -12.79 -5.95
C ARG A 321 6.45 -12.02 -5.76
N VAL A 322 6.22 -11.58 -4.53
CA VAL A 322 5.07 -10.76 -4.13
C VAL A 322 5.56 -9.39 -3.65
N GLY A 323 4.92 -8.33 -4.14
CA GLY A 323 5.19 -6.94 -3.75
C GLY A 323 4.42 -6.49 -2.51
N ASP A 324 4.39 -5.18 -2.27
CA ASP A 324 3.64 -4.56 -1.18
C ASP A 324 2.13 -4.48 -1.45
N SER A 325 1.75 -4.37 -2.72
CA SER A 325 0.37 -4.14 -3.18
C SER A 325 -0.70 -5.09 -2.64
N PRO A 326 -0.47 -6.40 -2.38
CA PRO A 326 -1.48 -7.27 -1.82
C PRO A 326 -1.39 -7.40 -0.29
N ILE A 327 -0.48 -6.66 0.37
CA ILE A 327 -0.21 -6.79 1.80
C ILE A 327 -0.83 -5.60 2.53
N ILE A 328 -1.91 -5.87 3.26
CA ILE A 328 -2.55 -4.90 4.16
C ILE A 328 -1.53 -4.41 5.20
N GLY A 329 -1.39 -3.10 5.29
CA GLY A 329 -0.40 -2.40 6.11
C GLY A 329 0.89 -2.04 5.36
N ALA A 330 1.22 -2.71 4.26
CA ALA A 330 2.32 -2.32 3.39
C ALA A 330 1.79 -1.46 2.23
N GLY A 331 1.19 -2.10 1.22
CA GLY A 331 0.68 -1.44 0.01
C GLY A 331 -0.52 -0.53 0.23
N LEU A 332 -1.37 -0.90 1.18
CA LEU A 332 -2.61 -0.22 1.51
C LEU A 332 -2.96 -0.39 2.98
N TYR A 333 -3.47 0.66 3.63
CA TYR A 333 -4.12 0.55 4.92
C TYR A 333 -5.22 1.59 5.06
N VAL A 334 -6.36 1.21 5.65
CA VAL A 334 -7.51 2.10 5.89
C VAL A 334 -7.95 1.93 7.34
N ASP A 335 -8.08 3.06 8.04
CA ASP A 335 -8.76 3.14 9.32
C ASP A 335 -9.77 4.29 9.27
N ASN A 336 -11.05 3.95 9.41
CA ASN A 336 -12.12 4.91 9.20
C ASN A 336 -12.23 5.96 10.33
N GLU A 337 -11.53 5.81 11.44
CA GLU A 337 -11.42 6.84 12.49
C GLU A 337 -10.28 7.82 12.23
N VAL A 338 -9.34 7.48 11.33
CA VAL A 338 -8.11 8.26 11.09
C VAL A 338 -8.00 8.73 9.64
N GLY A 339 -7.92 7.79 8.72
CA GLY A 339 -7.46 8.01 7.36
C GLY A 339 -7.08 6.71 6.63
N GLY A 340 -6.72 6.84 5.37
CA GLY A 340 -6.12 5.78 4.58
C GLY A 340 -4.78 6.21 3.99
N ALA A 341 -3.93 5.24 3.69
CA ALA A 341 -2.68 5.43 2.96
C ALA A 341 -2.47 4.28 1.96
N THR A 342 -1.85 4.59 0.84
CA THR A 342 -1.39 3.64 -0.17
C THR A 342 0.02 3.99 -0.61
N SER A 343 0.76 3.01 -1.12
CA SER A 343 2.14 3.18 -1.60
C SER A 343 2.34 2.77 -3.05
N THR A 344 3.49 3.17 -3.58
CA THR A 344 4.04 2.78 -4.88
C THR A 344 5.57 2.78 -4.84
N GLY A 345 6.20 2.17 -5.83
CA GLY A 345 7.65 2.01 -5.97
C GLY A 345 8.13 0.65 -5.46
N VAL A 346 9.37 0.61 -4.95
CA VAL A 346 10.03 -0.65 -4.56
C VAL A 346 9.34 -1.31 -3.37
N GLY A 347 8.46 -2.26 -3.67
CA GLY A 347 7.61 -2.93 -2.69
C GLY A 347 8.36 -3.59 -1.54
N GLU A 348 9.58 -4.11 -1.76
CA GLU A 348 10.42 -4.69 -0.70
C GLU A 348 10.71 -3.70 0.43
N GLU A 349 10.91 -2.42 0.12
CA GLU A 349 11.16 -1.40 1.14
C GLU A 349 9.87 -0.93 1.82
N VAL A 350 8.74 -0.97 1.12
CA VAL A 350 7.43 -0.72 1.72
C VAL A 350 7.08 -1.83 2.72
N ILE A 351 7.20 -3.11 2.33
CA ILE A 351 6.94 -4.27 3.19
C ILE A 351 7.82 -4.23 4.43
N ARG A 352 9.14 -4.06 4.24
CA ARG A 352 10.13 -4.07 5.35
C ARG A 352 9.84 -3.01 6.41
N ASN A 353 9.09 -1.96 6.06
CA ASN A 353 8.78 -0.85 6.95
C ASN A 353 7.29 -0.71 7.26
N VAL A 354 6.44 -1.62 6.80
CA VAL A 354 4.97 -1.60 7.01
C VAL A 354 4.39 -0.22 6.67
N GLY A 355 4.75 0.26 5.47
CA GLY A 355 4.69 1.67 5.09
C GLY A 355 3.33 2.34 5.27
N SER A 356 2.28 1.81 4.64
CA SER A 356 0.95 2.44 4.69
C SER A 356 0.35 2.44 6.10
N PHE A 357 0.52 1.36 6.86
CA PHE A 357 0.12 1.32 8.28
C PHE A 357 0.85 2.39 9.09
N ALA A 358 2.17 2.50 8.92
CA ALA A 358 2.96 3.50 9.63
C ALA A 358 2.54 4.94 9.29
N VAL A 359 2.15 5.22 8.04
CA VAL A 359 1.59 6.53 7.64
C VAL A 359 0.27 6.79 8.36
N VAL A 360 -0.66 5.82 8.39
CA VAL A 360 -1.94 5.98 9.09
C VAL A 360 -1.73 6.16 10.60
N GLU A 361 -0.84 5.41 11.23
CA GLU A 361 -0.54 5.58 12.66
C GLU A 361 0.12 6.92 12.98
N MET A 362 0.92 7.47 12.07
CA MET A 362 1.43 8.83 12.19
C MET A 362 0.31 9.89 12.09
N MET A 363 -0.68 9.67 11.23
CA MET A 363 -1.88 10.52 11.20
C MET A 363 -2.69 10.38 12.49
N ARG A 364 -2.81 9.17 13.05
CA ARG A 364 -3.45 8.94 14.37
C ARG A 364 -2.79 9.76 15.47
N GLN A 365 -1.47 9.91 15.40
CA GLN A 365 -0.68 10.74 16.33
C GLN A 365 -0.79 12.25 16.07
N GLY A 366 -1.65 12.67 15.14
CA GLY A 366 -1.97 14.08 14.87
C GLY A 366 -1.18 14.72 13.73
N LYS A 367 -0.39 13.96 12.96
CA LYS A 367 0.27 14.51 11.77
C LYS A 367 -0.74 14.72 10.65
N SER A 368 -0.49 15.73 9.81
CA SER A 368 -1.19 15.87 8.53
C SER A 368 -0.83 14.69 7.60
N PRO A 369 -1.66 14.35 6.60
CA PRO A 369 -1.34 13.34 5.60
C PRO A 369 0.03 13.58 4.94
N ALA A 370 0.33 14.84 4.57
CA ALA A 370 1.59 15.19 3.93
C ALA A 370 2.79 14.98 4.87
N ASP A 371 2.68 15.39 6.14
CA ASP A 371 3.76 15.21 7.11
C ASP A 371 3.95 13.74 7.50
N ALA A 372 2.88 12.94 7.52
CA ALA A 372 2.94 11.50 7.76
C ALA A 372 3.66 10.79 6.61
N CYS A 373 3.30 11.06 5.35
CA CYS A 373 4.02 10.55 4.18
C CYS A 373 5.50 10.96 4.20
N ARG A 374 5.78 12.25 4.47
CA ARG A 374 7.15 12.76 4.55
C ARG A 374 7.96 12.07 5.63
N GLU A 375 7.44 11.93 6.84
CA GLU A 375 8.15 11.24 7.92
C GLU A 375 8.45 9.78 7.55
N MET A 376 7.50 9.10 6.92
CA MET A 376 7.71 7.71 6.50
C MET A 376 8.82 7.59 5.46
N VAL A 377 8.85 8.47 4.45
CA VAL A 377 9.95 8.54 3.48
C VAL A 377 11.28 8.87 4.16
N MET A 378 11.32 9.88 5.02
CA MET A 378 12.55 10.26 5.72
C MET A 378 13.06 9.13 6.62
N ARG A 379 12.18 8.29 7.18
CA ARG A 379 12.56 7.08 7.91
C ARG A 379 13.29 6.07 7.00
N LEU A 380 12.82 5.86 5.77
CA LEU A 380 13.50 4.99 4.79
C LEU A 380 14.90 5.52 4.48
N ILE A 381 15.00 6.82 4.20
CA ILE A 381 16.27 7.48 3.86
C ILE A 381 17.27 7.39 5.01
N ARG A 382 16.85 7.66 6.26
CA ARG A 382 17.74 7.52 7.43
C ARG A 382 18.22 6.09 7.65
N ARG A 383 17.40 5.09 7.33
CA ARG A 383 17.77 3.66 7.50
C ARG A 383 18.74 3.18 6.42
N LYS A 384 18.57 3.63 5.18
CA LYS A 384 19.35 3.16 4.02
C LYS A 384 19.69 4.30 3.06
N PRO A 385 20.54 5.27 3.46
CA PRO A 385 20.82 6.46 2.67
C PRO A 385 21.40 6.13 1.29
N GLU A 386 22.32 5.17 1.20
CA GLU A 386 22.92 4.77 -0.08
C GLU A 386 21.92 4.13 -1.03
N LEU A 387 21.08 3.21 -0.53
CA LEU A 387 20.06 2.55 -1.35
C LEU A 387 19.01 3.54 -1.84
N THR A 388 18.56 4.46 -0.96
CA THR A 388 17.52 5.43 -1.30
C THR A 388 17.93 6.46 -2.35
N ARG A 389 19.22 6.60 -2.66
CA ARG A 389 19.68 7.40 -3.81
C ARG A 389 19.31 6.78 -5.15
N THR A 390 19.06 5.46 -5.21
CA THR A 390 18.83 4.73 -6.46
C THR A 390 17.48 4.03 -6.54
N LEU A 391 16.68 4.03 -5.46
CA LEU A 391 15.31 3.51 -5.48
C LEU A 391 14.26 4.62 -5.36
N GLN A 392 13.01 4.28 -5.68
CA GLN A 392 11.83 5.11 -5.51
C GLN A 392 10.84 4.43 -4.57
N VAL A 393 10.25 5.22 -3.67
CA VAL A 393 9.06 4.87 -2.88
C VAL A 393 8.24 6.15 -2.74
N GLY A 394 6.95 6.05 -3.03
CA GLY A 394 5.97 7.12 -2.82
C GLY A 394 4.87 6.66 -1.88
N PHE A 395 4.39 7.57 -1.04
CA PHE A 395 3.17 7.36 -0.26
C PHE A 395 2.15 8.44 -0.61
N LEU A 396 0.89 8.04 -0.67
CA LEU A 396 -0.28 8.89 -0.83
C LEU A 396 -1.25 8.60 0.29
N ALA A 397 -1.75 9.64 0.95
CA ALA A 397 -2.65 9.51 2.09
C ALA A 397 -3.80 10.51 2.06
N MET A 398 -4.91 10.11 2.66
CA MET A 398 -6.08 10.96 2.92
C MET A 398 -6.59 10.72 4.33
N ASN A 399 -6.87 11.79 5.08
CA ASN A 399 -7.49 11.65 6.41
C ASN A 399 -9.02 11.76 6.36
N LYS A 400 -9.67 11.55 7.52
CA LYS A 400 -11.13 11.62 7.67
C LYS A 400 -11.75 12.99 7.33
N ARG A 401 -10.95 14.05 7.23
CA ARG A 401 -11.40 15.39 6.79
C ARG A 401 -11.28 15.59 5.28
N GLY A 402 -10.80 14.58 4.54
CA GLY A 402 -10.52 14.70 3.11
C GLY A 402 -9.27 15.52 2.78
N GLU A 403 -8.42 15.83 3.77
CA GLU A 403 -7.10 16.40 3.51
C GLU A 403 -6.23 15.33 2.84
N VAL A 404 -5.47 15.73 1.83
CA VAL A 404 -4.64 14.84 1.01
C VAL A 404 -3.19 15.24 1.15
N GLY A 405 -2.31 14.26 1.18
CA GLY A 405 -0.87 14.51 1.19
C GLY A 405 -0.11 13.35 0.57
N ALA A 406 1.03 13.67 -0.01
CA ALA A 406 1.88 12.70 -0.67
C ALA A 406 3.34 13.13 -0.55
N PHE A 407 4.24 12.16 -0.46
CA PHE A 407 5.67 12.41 -0.44
C PHE A 407 6.42 11.19 -1.00
N ALA A 408 7.48 11.44 -1.77
CA ALA A 408 8.29 10.41 -2.40
C ALA A 408 9.79 10.58 -2.11
N ILE A 409 10.56 9.52 -2.35
CA ILE A 409 12.02 9.57 -2.23
C ILE A 409 12.60 10.43 -3.35
N GLN A 410 12.24 10.13 -4.59
CA GLN A 410 12.75 10.80 -5.78
C GLN A 410 11.68 11.69 -6.42
N LYS A 411 12.12 12.74 -7.12
CA LYS A 411 11.24 13.61 -7.91
C LYS A 411 10.55 12.83 -9.03
N GLY A 412 9.31 13.20 -9.36
CA GLY A 412 8.57 12.68 -10.51
C GLY A 412 7.31 11.89 -10.14
N PHE A 413 7.18 11.47 -8.88
CA PHE A 413 5.92 10.99 -8.35
C PHE A 413 4.82 12.05 -8.50
N SER A 414 3.65 11.63 -9.00
CA SER A 414 2.44 12.45 -9.09
C SER A 414 1.23 11.64 -8.63
N TYR A 415 0.15 12.34 -8.30
CA TYR A 415 -1.10 11.71 -7.88
C TYR A 415 -2.30 12.49 -8.41
N ALA A 416 -3.35 11.76 -8.78
CA ALA A 416 -4.59 12.32 -9.25
C ALA A 416 -5.56 12.55 -8.09
N VAL A 417 -6.32 13.64 -8.15
CA VAL A 417 -7.39 13.98 -7.21
C VAL A 417 -8.66 14.27 -8.00
N CYS A 418 -9.77 13.74 -7.52
CA CYS A 418 -11.09 14.00 -8.08
C CYS A 418 -12.10 14.26 -6.97
N ASP A 419 -12.85 15.36 -7.14
CA ASP A 419 -14.01 15.72 -6.34
C ASP A 419 -14.99 16.56 -7.19
N ALA A 420 -16.04 17.07 -6.56
CA ALA A 420 -17.08 17.84 -7.24
C ALA A 420 -16.57 19.15 -7.88
N GLN A 421 -15.44 19.67 -7.43
CA GLN A 421 -14.86 20.93 -7.93
C GLN A 421 -13.95 20.67 -9.11
N ARG A 422 -13.18 19.58 -9.09
CA ARG A 422 -12.25 19.23 -10.17
C ARG A 422 -12.08 17.71 -10.30
N GLN A 423 -12.24 17.21 -11.52
CA GLN A 423 -12.23 15.75 -11.82
C GLN A 423 -10.99 15.27 -12.59
N ASP A 424 -10.06 16.16 -12.89
CA ASP A 424 -8.86 15.90 -13.70
C ASP A 424 -7.57 16.43 -13.05
N LEU A 425 -7.60 16.70 -11.75
CA LEU A 425 -6.49 17.34 -11.05
C LEU A 425 -5.33 16.35 -10.90
N LEU A 426 -4.23 16.62 -11.59
CA LEU A 426 -2.94 15.96 -11.34
C LEU A 426 -2.05 16.87 -10.49
N VAL A 427 -1.53 16.32 -9.39
CA VAL A 427 -0.67 17.05 -8.46
C VAL A 427 0.74 16.43 -8.47
N PRO A 428 1.81 17.22 -8.70
CA PRO A 428 3.16 16.73 -8.51
C PRO A 428 3.41 16.48 -7.02
N GLY A 429 3.85 15.27 -6.68
CA GLY A 429 4.22 14.90 -5.32
C GLY A 429 5.50 15.61 -4.88
N GLU A 430 5.56 16.00 -3.61
CA GLU A 430 6.81 16.48 -3.02
C GLU A 430 7.81 15.31 -2.88
N SER A 431 9.10 15.59 -3.01
CA SER A 431 10.16 14.58 -2.90
C SER A 431 11.36 15.06 -2.10
N HIS A 432 12.17 14.12 -1.59
CA HIS A 432 13.42 14.45 -0.92
C HIS A 432 14.54 14.77 -1.92
N TYR A 433 14.82 13.87 -2.86
CA TYR A 433 15.79 14.10 -3.92
C TYR A 433 15.11 14.87 -5.05
N THR A 434 15.64 16.05 -5.37
CA THR A 434 15.06 17.01 -6.33
C THR A 434 15.82 17.08 -7.65
N SER A 435 17.05 16.57 -7.69
CA SER A 435 17.83 16.30 -8.89
C SER A 435 17.61 14.86 -9.35
N GLU A 436 17.56 14.62 -10.65
CA GLU A 436 17.58 13.25 -11.18
C GLU A 436 18.84 12.52 -10.70
N PRO A 437 18.76 11.23 -10.35
CA PRO A 437 19.95 10.43 -10.05
C PRO A 437 20.92 10.52 -11.23
N ALA A 438 22.21 10.74 -10.96
CA ALA A 438 23.23 10.65 -12.00
C ALA A 438 23.15 9.26 -12.64
N ALA A 439 22.90 9.22 -13.96
CA ALA A 439 22.68 8.01 -14.74
C ALA A 439 23.89 7.06 -14.76
#